data_AF-A0A8X6SEM6-F1
#
_entry.id   AF-A0A8X6SEM6-F1
#
_cell.length_a   1.000
_cell.length_b   1.000
_cell.length_c   1.000
_cell.angle_alpha   90.00
_cell.angle_beta   90.00
_cell.angle_gamma   90.00
#
_symmetry.space_group_name_H-M   'P 1'
#
loop_
_entity.id
_entity.type
_entity.pdbx_description
1 polymer ?
#
loop_
_entity_poly.entity_id
_entity_poly.type
_entity_poly.pdbx_seq_one_letter_code
_entity_poly.pdbx_strand_id
1 'polypeptide(L)'
;MLVDLPLLQGATNMVFSQDKARPDVARRIFNSLTGFNIISWPANSSDLNPIKLLRDLLRSERYRGPLTQTVDDLHKAMYLAWQRLPQATINGLIDRISRRIETCIAARGGHISCD
;
A
#
# COMPACT_ATOMS: atom_id res chain seq x y z
N MET A 1 6.61 12.56 14.21
CA MET A 1 7.29 11.44 13.50
C MET A 1 6.31 10.25 13.55
N LEU A 2 6.38 9.19 12.75
CA LEU A 2 5.29 8.16 12.63
C LEU A 2 4.74 7.58 13.97
N VAL A 3 5.46 7.79 15.08
CA VAL A 3 5.07 7.56 16.48
C VAL A 3 3.86 8.35 17.00
N ASP A 4 3.39 9.39 16.30
CA ASP A 4 2.29 10.26 16.77
C ASP A 4 0.93 9.94 16.14
N LEU A 5 0.79 8.83 15.41
CA LEU A 5 -0.49 8.41 14.84
C LEU A 5 -1.38 7.80 15.93
N PRO A 6 -2.50 8.44 16.33
CA PRO A 6 -3.36 7.94 17.42
C PRO A 6 -3.90 6.54 17.15
N LEU A 7 -4.07 6.18 15.87
CA LEU A 7 -4.52 4.86 15.42
C LEU A 7 -3.55 3.72 15.79
N LEU A 8 -2.27 4.04 16.04
CA LEU A 8 -1.24 3.05 16.37
C LEU A 8 -1.06 2.89 17.89
N GLN A 9 -1.74 3.71 18.70
CA GLN A 9 -1.67 3.61 20.15
C GLN A 9 -2.51 2.43 20.67
N GLY A 10 -1.87 1.49 21.35
CA GLY A 10 -2.52 0.32 21.97
C GLY A 10 -2.65 -0.92 21.08
N ALA A 11 -2.29 -0.84 19.80
CA ALA A 11 -2.26 -1.99 18.91
C ALA A 11 -0.99 -2.83 19.16
N THR A 12 -1.17 -4.01 19.76
CA THR A 12 -0.09 -5.00 19.91
C THR A 12 0.04 -5.84 18.64
N ASN A 13 1.27 -6.21 18.26
CA ASN A 13 1.58 -7.03 17.08
C ASN A 13 1.35 -6.40 15.69
N MET A 14 1.38 -5.07 15.57
CA MET A 14 1.34 -4.45 14.24
C MET A 14 2.62 -4.75 13.43
N VAL A 15 2.42 -5.19 12.19
CA VAL A 15 3.50 -5.39 11.21
C VAL A 15 3.48 -4.24 10.21
N PHE A 16 4.62 -3.56 10.08
CA PHE A 16 4.82 -2.53 9.08
C PHE A 16 5.41 -3.13 7.80
N SER A 17 4.82 -2.80 6.65
CA SER A 17 5.24 -3.29 5.34
C SER A 17 5.51 -2.14 4.38
N GLN A 18 6.66 -2.20 3.69
CA GLN A 18 7.12 -1.23 2.69
C GLN A 18 7.94 -1.92 1.59
N ASP A 19 7.98 -1.35 0.39
CA ASP A 19 8.63 -1.93 -0.79
C ASP A 19 10.17 -1.76 -0.83
N LYS A 20 10.73 -1.17 0.23
CA LYS A 20 12.17 -0.92 0.43
C LYS A 20 12.77 -0.01 -0.65
N ALA A 21 12.06 1.01 -1.11
CA ALA A 21 12.66 2.05 -1.94
C ALA A 21 13.87 2.70 -1.22
N ARG A 22 14.83 3.25 -1.98
CA ARG A 22 16.07 3.81 -1.42
C ARG A 22 15.85 4.83 -0.28
N PRO A 23 14.88 5.76 -0.37
CA PRO A 23 14.59 6.67 0.74
C PRO A 23 14.10 5.96 2.01
N ASP A 24 13.34 4.88 1.85
CA ASP A 24 12.65 4.18 2.94
C ASP A 24 13.60 3.34 3.81
N VAL A 25 14.71 2.89 3.21
CA VAL A 25 15.78 2.16 3.90
C VAL A 25 16.93 3.06 4.33
N ALA A 26 16.84 4.37 4.08
CA ALA A 26 17.84 5.32 4.57
C ALA A 26 17.90 5.23 6.10
N ARG A 27 19.12 5.23 6.66
CA ARG A 27 19.36 5.02 8.10
C ARG A 27 18.46 5.87 8.99
N ARG A 28 18.24 7.14 8.62
CA ARG A 28 17.38 8.06 9.36
C ARG A 28 15.91 7.59 9.42
N ILE A 29 15.37 7.12 8.30
CA ILE A 29 13.99 6.62 8.23
C ILE A 29 13.89 5.29 8.96
N PHE A 30 14.82 4.36 8.71
CA PHE A 30 14.84 3.06 9.39
C PHE A 30 14.91 3.22 10.92
N ASN A 31 15.75 4.12 11.43
CA ASN A 31 15.83 4.40 12.87
C ASN A 31 14.54 5.01 13.45
N SER A 32 13.75 5.71 12.64
CA SER A 32 12.45 6.26 13.08
C SER A 32 11.34 5.22 13.18
N LEU A 33 11.57 4.03 12.61
CA LEU A 33 10.67 2.88 12.69
C LEU A 33 11.03 1.96 13.87
N THR A 34 11.89 2.41 14.78
CA THR A 34 12.18 1.68 16.02
C THR A 34 10.89 1.49 16.82
N GLY A 35 10.56 0.23 17.15
CA GLY A 35 9.31 -0.16 17.81
C GLY A 35 8.24 -0.76 16.88
N PHE A 36 8.42 -0.70 15.56
CA PHE A 36 7.58 -1.44 14.61
C PHE A 36 8.19 -2.80 14.25
N ASN A 37 7.35 -3.82 14.09
CA ASN A 37 7.77 -5.06 13.47
C ASN A 37 7.79 -4.88 11.94
N ILE A 38 8.96 -4.71 11.33
CA ILE A 38 9.09 -4.48 9.89
C ILE A 38 9.26 -5.82 9.17
N ILE A 39 8.38 -6.11 8.20
CA ILE A 39 8.51 -7.32 7.39
C ILE A 39 9.65 -7.19 6.35
N SER A 40 10.40 -8.26 6.13
CA SER A 40 11.37 -8.29 5.04
C SER A 40 10.65 -8.46 3.70
N TRP A 41 10.59 -7.38 2.93
CA TRP A 41 10.06 -7.40 1.56
C TRP A 41 11.09 -7.90 0.53
N PRO A 42 10.71 -8.79 -0.41
CA PRO A 42 11.56 -9.21 -1.51
C PRO A 42 11.69 -8.12 -2.60
N ALA A 43 12.86 -8.04 -3.23
CA ALA A 43 13.10 -7.10 -4.33
C ALA A 43 12.15 -7.38 -5.52
N ASN A 44 11.83 -6.36 -6.31
CA ASN A 44 10.97 -6.43 -7.50
C ASN A 44 9.58 -7.06 -7.27
N SER A 45 9.12 -7.17 -6.02
CA SER A 45 7.87 -7.85 -5.67
C SER A 45 6.70 -6.87 -5.59
N SER A 46 6.55 -6.06 -6.64
CA SER A 46 5.51 -5.04 -6.70
C SER A 46 4.10 -5.66 -6.73
N ASP A 47 3.99 -6.89 -7.24
CA ASP A 47 2.73 -7.63 -7.32
C ASP A 47 2.27 -8.13 -5.97
N LEU A 48 3.11 -8.09 -4.93
CA LEU A 48 2.70 -8.40 -3.58
C LEU A 48 2.25 -7.15 -2.81
N ASN A 49 2.48 -5.93 -3.32
CA ASN A 49 2.28 -4.71 -2.56
C ASN A 49 0.79 -4.27 -2.57
N PRO A 50 0.05 -4.34 -1.44
CA PRO A 50 -1.36 -3.93 -1.40
C PRO A 50 -1.56 -2.46 -1.77
N ILE A 51 -0.58 -1.60 -1.48
CA ILE A 51 -0.65 -0.17 -1.80
C ILE A 51 -0.60 0.06 -3.31
N LYS A 52 0.15 -0.76 -4.07
CA LYS A 52 0.16 -0.68 -5.54
C LYS A 52 -1.23 -0.97 -6.10
N LEU A 53 -1.87 -2.04 -5.63
CA LEU A 53 -3.23 -2.41 -6.04
C LEU A 53 -4.25 -1.33 -5.67
N LEU A 54 -4.18 -0.82 -4.44
CA LEU A 54 -5.03 0.29 -3.97
C LEU A 54 -4.86 1.55 -4.83
N ARG A 55 -3.61 1.91 -5.16
CA ARG A 55 -3.31 3.05 -6.04
C ARG A 55 -3.91 2.87 -7.42
N ASP A 56 -3.87 1.67 -7.97
CA ASP A 56 -4.42 1.39 -9.30
C ASP A 56 -5.97 1.46 -9.28
N LEU A 57 -6.63 1.02 -8.21
CA LEU A 57 -8.06 1.25 -8.00
C LEU A 57 -8.42 2.74 -7.88
N LEU A 58 -7.67 3.50 -7.08
CA LEU A 58 -7.88 4.94 -6.94
C LEU A 58 -7.68 5.69 -8.26
N ARG A 59 -6.69 5.28 -9.05
CA ARG A 59 -6.48 5.79 -10.41
C ARG A 59 -7.68 5.50 -11.30
N SER A 60 -8.17 4.26 -11.30
CA SER A 60 -9.35 3.87 -12.07
C SER A 60 -10.57 4.71 -11.70
N GLU A 61 -10.85 4.88 -10.40
CA GLU A 61 -11.96 5.69 -9.93
C GLU A 61 -11.78 7.17 -10.30
N ARG A 62 -10.57 7.71 -10.19
CA ARG A 62 -10.26 9.08 -10.64
C ARG A 62 -10.49 9.26 -12.13
N TYR A 63 -10.10 8.30 -12.97
CA TYR A 63 -10.27 8.37 -14.43
C TYR A 63 -11.72 8.29 -14.91
N ARG A 64 -12.66 7.89 -14.03
CA ARG A 64 -14.10 7.99 -14.32
C ARG A 64 -14.63 9.43 -14.21
N GLY A 65 -13.90 10.31 -13.53
CA GLY A 65 -14.24 11.72 -13.36
C GLY A 65 -13.76 12.60 -14.51
N PRO A 66 -14.12 13.90 -14.48
CA PRO A 66 -13.62 14.87 -15.44
C PRO A 66 -12.10 15.02 -15.38
N LEU A 67 -11.49 15.42 -16.50
CA LEU A 67 -10.06 15.71 -16.56
C LEU A 67 -9.71 16.84 -15.60
N THR A 68 -8.69 16.60 -14.78
CA THR A 68 -8.16 17.58 -13.81
C THR A 68 -7.15 18.49 -14.51
N GLN A 69 -7.36 19.80 -14.48
CA GLN A 69 -6.47 20.78 -15.14
C GLN A 69 -5.47 21.42 -14.19
N THR A 70 -5.75 21.40 -12.88
CA THR A 70 -4.89 21.96 -11.83
C THR A 70 -4.51 20.91 -10.78
N VAL A 71 -3.48 21.22 -9.98
CA VAL A 71 -3.09 20.39 -8.81
C VAL A 71 -4.23 20.34 -7.79
N ASP A 72 -4.98 21.43 -7.61
CA ASP A 72 -6.12 21.46 -6.68
C ASP A 72 -7.27 20.57 -7.15
N ASP A 73 -7.55 20.54 -8.46
CA ASP A 73 -8.54 19.63 -9.03
C ASP A 73 -8.10 18.17 -8.84
N LEU A 74 -6.80 17.89 -9.00
CA LEU A 74 -6.25 16.57 -8.74
C LEU A 74 -6.41 16.15 -7.28
N HIS A 75 -6.10 17.03 -6.33
CA HIS A 75 -6.30 16.77 -4.90
C HIS A 75 -7.77 16.48 -4.59
N LYS A 76 -8.69 17.32 -5.07
CA LYS A 76 -10.14 17.13 -4.88
C LYS A 76 -10.62 15.81 -5.48
N ALA A 77 -10.22 15.50 -6.71
CA ALA A 77 -10.60 14.27 -7.39
C ALA A 77 -10.07 13.02 -6.65
N MET A 78 -8.83 13.06 -6.17
CA MET A 78 -8.24 11.95 -5.40
C MET A 78 -8.94 11.77 -4.04
N TYR A 79 -9.25 12.86 -3.34
CA TYR A 79 -9.98 12.82 -2.08
C TYR A 79 -11.38 12.21 -2.28
N LEU A 80 -12.11 12.61 -3.33
CA LEU A 80 -13.41 12.04 -3.66
C LEU A 80 -13.31 10.56 -4.03
N ALA A 81 -12.30 10.16 -4.82
CA ALA A 81 -12.07 8.76 -5.15
C ALA A 81 -11.80 7.92 -3.89
N TRP A 82 -11.03 8.46 -2.93
CA TRP A 82 -10.79 7.82 -1.63
C TRP A 82 -12.08 7.67 -0.82
N GLN A 83 -12.89 8.73 -0.70
CA GLN A 83 -14.15 8.69 0.05
C GLN A 83 -15.17 7.71 -0.53
N ARG A 84 -15.13 7.48 -1.84
CA ARG A 84 -16.00 6.51 -2.53
C ARG A 84 -15.53 5.07 -2.39
N LEU A 85 -14.25 4.85 -2.07
CA LEU A 85 -13.70 3.51 -1.99
C LEU A 85 -14.26 2.79 -0.75
N PRO A 86 -15.03 1.69 -0.93
CA PRO A 86 -15.58 0.97 0.22
C PRO A 86 -14.47 0.35 1.08
N GLN A 87 -14.61 0.41 2.40
CA GLN A 87 -13.68 -0.26 3.32
C GLN A 87 -13.58 -1.77 3.03
N ALA A 88 -14.67 -2.41 2.61
CA ALA A 88 -14.69 -3.81 2.20
C ALA A 88 -13.73 -4.10 1.02
N THR A 89 -13.53 -3.13 0.12
CA THR A 89 -12.56 -3.25 -0.98
C THR A 89 -11.13 -3.26 -0.45
N ILE A 90 -10.81 -2.41 0.52
CA ILE A 90 -9.49 -2.37 1.17
C ILE A 90 -9.24 -3.68 1.93
N ASN A 91 -10.20 -4.14 2.71
CA ASN A 91 -10.10 -5.41 3.44
C ASN A 91 -9.88 -6.58 2.46
N GLY A 92 -10.67 -6.64 1.37
CA GLY A 92 -10.50 -7.67 0.35
C GLY A 92 -9.17 -7.59 -0.42
N LEU A 93 -8.50 -6.43 -0.47
CA LEU A 93 -7.12 -6.34 -0.99
C LEU A 93 -6.12 -6.96 -0.01
N ILE A 94 -6.28 -6.70 1.29
CA ILE A 94 -5.43 -7.26 2.35
C ILE A 94 -5.59 -8.78 2.39
N ASP A 95 -6.82 -9.29 2.37
CA ASP A 95 -7.11 -10.73 2.41
C ASP A 95 -6.51 -11.48 1.20
N ARG A 96 -6.43 -10.81 0.04
CA ARG A 96 -5.85 -11.39 -1.18
C ARG A 96 -4.33 -11.55 -1.12
N ILE A 97 -3.63 -10.90 -0.19
CA ILE A 97 -2.17 -10.99 -0.10
C ILE A 97 -1.70 -12.41 0.16
N SER A 98 -2.34 -13.16 1.05
CA SER A 98 -1.98 -14.56 1.34
C SER A 98 -2.03 -15.41 0.07
N ARG A 99 -3.12 -15.31 -0.71
CA ARG A 99 -3.27 -16.01 -1.99
C ARG A 99 -2.21 -15.60 -3.01
N ARG A 100 -1.84 -14.33 -3.06
CA ARG A 100 -0.80 -13.82 -3.98
C ARG A 100 0.58 -14.34 -3.59
N ILE A 101 0.88 -14.42 -2.29
CA ILE A 101 2.12 -15.04 -1.79
C ILE A 101 2.17 -16.51 -2.20
N GLU A 102 1.08 -17.27 -1.99
CA GLU A 102 0.99 -18.68 -2.43
C GLU A 102 1.21 -18.83 -3.93
N THR A 103 0.62 -17.94 -4.73
CA THR A 103 0.80 -17.93 -6.19
C THR A 103 2.24 -17.65 -6.58
N CYS A 104 2.90 -16.71 -5.89
CA CYS A 104 4.33 -16.40 -6.10
C CYS A 104 5.22 -17.59 -5.74
N ILE A 105 4.92 -18.29 -4.64
CA ILE A 105 5.63 -19.52 -4.23
C ILE A 105 5.45 -20.60 -5.29
N ALA A 106 4.22 -20.83 -5.78
CA ALA A 106 3.94 -21.78 -6.85
C ALA A 106 4.68 -21.42 -8.15
N ALA A 107 4.80 -20.12 -8.46
CA ALA A 107 5.58 -19.59 -9.57
C ALA A 107 7.10 -19.57 -9.30
N ARG A 108 7.57 -20.10 -8.17
CA ARG A 108 8.99 -20.13 -7.75
C ARG A 108 9.64 -18.73 -7.72
N GLY A 109 8.88 -17.72 -7.28
CA GLY A 109 9.33 -16.33 -7.26
C GLY A 109 9.15 -15.59 -8.60
N GLY A 110 8.51 -16.22 -9.59
CA GLY A 110 8.13 -15.58 -10.85
C GLY A 110 7.05 -14.50 -10.67
N HIS A 111 6.89 -13.67 -11.70
CA HIS A 111 5.87 -12.63 -11.75
C HIS A 111 4.46 -13.22 -11.69
N ILE A 112 3.57 -12.59 -10.91
CA ILE A 112 2.16 -12.98 -10.79
C ILE A 112 1.27 -11.84 -11.31
N SER A 113 0.22 -12.18 -12.05
CA SER A 113 -0.67 -11.16 -12.60
C SER A 113 -1.40 -10.37 -11.50
N CYS A 114 -1.71 -9.13 -11.82
CA CYS A 114 -2.65 -8.33 -11.04
C CYS A 114 -4.06 -8.61 -11.56
N ASP A 115 -4.66 -9.73 -11.11
CA ASP A 115 -6.08 -10.02 -11.36
C ASP A 115 -6.99 -9.17 -10.46
#